data_AF-A0A2P6W8D0-F1
#
_entry.id   AF-A0A2P6W8D0-F1
#
_cell.length_a   1.000
_cell.length_b   1.000
_cell.length_c   1.000
_cell.angle_alpha   90.00
_cell.angle_beta   90.00
_cell.angle_gamma   90.00
#
_symmetry.space_group_name_H-M   'P 1'
#
loop_
_entity.id
_entity.type
_entity.pdbx_description
1 polymer ?
#
loop_
_entity_poly.entity_id
_entity_poly.type
_entity_poly.pdbx_seq_one_letter_code
_entity_poly.pdbx_strand_id
1 'polypeptide(L)'
;EKKLPVPMTKFDSGAGHKSGKGPGKYPVKASEKMLELVEQAESNAENEGLNRNALKIENVVTNQGPSIRTPKRHRGREIKSSHVKLVVEQK
;
A
#
# COMPACT_ATOMS: atom_id res chain seq x y z
N GLU A 1 -7.79 8.42 -10.55
CA GLU A 1 -8.47 9.71 -10.19
C GLU A 1 -8.55 9.87 -8.67
N LYS A 2 -8.60 11.10 -8.13
CA LYS A 2 -8.60 11.38 -6.67
C LYS A 2 -10.02 11.53 -6.10
N LYS A 3 -10.86 10.52 -6.29
CA LYS A 3 -12.28 10.55 -5.87
C LYS A 3 -12.47 10.18 -4.41
N LEU A 4 -11.78 9.14 -3.94
CA LEU A 4 -11.90 8.61 -2.58
C LEU A 4 -10.64 8.91 -1.75
N PRO A 5 -10.75 9.65 -0.63
CA PRO A 5 -9.62 9.88 0.26
C PRO A 5 -9.34 8.64 1.12
N VAL A 6 -8.06 8.41 1.40
CA VAL A 6 -7.58 7.43 2.37
C VAL A 6 -7.45 8.12 3.73
N PRO A 7 -8.17 7.64 4.77
CA PRO A 7 -8.07 8.22 6.11
C PRO A 7 -6.67 7.96 6.68
N MET A 8 -6.06 8.99 7.27
CA MET A 8 -4.79 8.89 7.97
C MET A 8 -5.04 8.78 9.46
N THR A 9 -4.77 7.61 10.04
CA THR A 9 -5.06 7.32 11.46
C THR A 9 -3.82 7.39 12.37
N LYS A 10 -2.63 7.03 11.84
CA LYS A 10 -1.39 6.97 12.62
C LYS A 10 -0.41 8.11 12.31
N PHE A 11 -0.28 8.47 11.03
CA PHE A 11 0.66 9.50 10.54
C PHE A 11 -0.11 10.66 9.92
N ASP A 12 -0.88 11.36 10.75
CA ASP A 12 -1.85 12.39 10.34
C ASP A 12 -1.30 13.82 10.47
N SER A 13 -0.08 14.02 10.97
CA SER A 13 0.53 15.34 11.13
C SER A 13 0.49 16.14 9.80
N GLY A 14 -0.19 17.29 9.83
CA GLY A 14 -0.37 18.16 8.66
C GLY A 14 -1.32 17.63 7.58
N ALA A 15 -2.13 16.61 7.88
CA ALA A 15 -3.18 16.14 6.99
C ALA A 15 -4.43 17.02 7.14
N GLY A 16 -4.87 17.64 6.05
CA GLY A 16 -6.14 18.36 6.03
C GLY A 16 -7.34 17.41 6.14
N HIS A 17 -8.40 17.87 6.81
CA HIS A 17 -9.65 17.13 6.90
C HIS A 17 -10.34 16.99 5.54
N LYS A 18 -11.03 15.86 5.34
CA LYS A 18 -11.85 15.52 4.19
C LYS A 18 -13.26 15.19 4.67
N SER A 19 -14.25 15.51 3.83
CA SER A 19 -15.67 15.28 4.14
C SER A 19 -15.92 13.81 4.49
N GLY A 20 -16.57 13.60 5.64
CA GLY A 20 -16.97 12.27 6.13
C GLY A 20 -15.85 11.33 6.59
N LYS A 21 -14.56 11.68 6.44
CA LYS A 21 -13.44 10.80 6.80
C LYS A 21 -12.42 11.39 7.77
N GLY A 22 -12.53 12.68 8.13
CA GLY A 22 -11.52 13.34 8.98
C GLY A 22 -10.20 13.54 8.22
N PRO A 23 -9.03 13.47 8.87
CA PRO A 23 -7.74 13.71 8.22
C PRO A 23 -7.47 12.67 7.12
N GLY A 24 -7.21 13.13 5.90
CA GLY A 24 -7.09 12.22 4.75
C GLY A 24 -6.24 12.76 3.60
N LYS A 25 -5.56 11.84 2.91
CA LYS A 25 -4.74 12.14 1.73
C LYS A 25 -5.05 11.19 0.58
N TYR A 26 -4.43 11.45 -0.58
CA TYR A 26 -4.56 10.65 -1.80
C TYR A 26 -3.19 10.11 -2.22
N PRO A 27 -2.72 8.99 -1.65
CA PRO A 27 -1.39 8.43 -1.91
C PRO A 27 -1.35 7.68 -3.25
N VAL A 28 -1.40 8.41 -4.37
CA VAL A 28 -1.53 7.87 -5.74
C VAL A 28 -0.54 6.74 -6.03
N LYS A 29 0.77 6.97 -5.85
CA LYS A 29 1.82 5.98 -6.13
C LYS A 29 1.71 4.70 -5.28
N ALA A 30 1.31 4.85 -4.03
CA ALA A 30 1.15 3.70 -3.15
C ALA A 30 -0.07 2.87 -3.57
N SER A 31 -1.17 3.54 -3.91
CA SER A 31 -2.38 2.88 -4.41
C SER A 31 -2.12 2.10 -5.70
N GLU A 32 -1.35 2.67 -6.64
CA GLU A 32 -0.95 1.98 -7.88
C GLU A 32 -0.18 0.68 -7.58
N LYS A 33 0.82 0.73 -6.67
CA LYS A 33 1.60 -0.45 -6.30
C LYS A 33 0.82 -1.48 -5.49
N MET A 34 -0.15 -1.05 -4.69
CA MET A 34 -1.04 -1.98 -3.99
C MET A 34 -1.99 -2.68 -4.96
N LEU A 35 -2.46 -2.00 -6.01
CA LEU A 35 -3.29 -2.63 -7.04
C LEU A 35 -2.52 -3.71 -7.81
N GLU A 36 -1.29 -3.37 -8.25
CA GLU A 36 -0.39 -4.32 -8.90
C GLU A 36 -0.14 -5.57 -8.03
N LEU A 37 0.02 -5.39 -6.70
CA LEU A 37 0.20 -6.50 -5.76
C LEU A 37 -1.03 -7.41 -5.66
N VAL A 38 -2.24 -6.84 -5.70
CA VAL A 38 -3.49 -7.61 -5.66
C VAL A 38 -3.70 -8.40 -6.94
N GLU A 39 -3.44 -7.80 -8.10
CA GLU A 39 -3.52 -8.49 -9.40
C GLU A 39 -2.53 -9.66 -9.49
N GLN A 40 -1.32 -9.47 -8.96
CA GLN A 40 -0.32 -10.54 -8.86
C GLN A 40 -0.78 -11.66 -7.91
N ALA A 41 -1.39 -11.31 -6.78
CA ALA A 41 -1.91 -12.30 -5.83
C ALA A 41 -3.07 -13.11 -6.44
N GLU A 42 -3.97 -12.47 -7.20
CA GLU A 42 -5.04 -13.16 -7.94
C GLU A 42 -4.47 -14.13 -8.98
N SER A 43 -3.54 -13.66 -9.80
CA SER A 43 -2.87 -14.49 -10.83
C SER A 43 -2.14 -15.69 -10.21
N ASN A 44 -1.47 -15.50 -9.07
CA ASN A 44 -0.81 -16.60 -8.36
C ASN A 44 -1.79 -17.60 -7.78
N ALA A 45 -2.89 -17.12 -7.19
CA ALA A 45 -3.93 -17.99 -6.64
C ALA A 45 -4.59 -18.84 -7.72
N GLU A 46 -4.82 -18.28 -8.91
CA GLU A 46 -5.31 -19.02 -10.07
C GLU A 46 -4.35 -20.11 -10.54
N ASN A 47 -3.06 -19.79 -10.58
CA ASN A 47 -2.02 -20.75 -10.95
C ASN A 47 -1.95 -21.90 -9.94
N GLU A 48 -2.22 -21.64 -8.66
CA GLU A 48 -2.34 -22.65 -7.61
C GLU A 48 -3.67 -23.43 -7.66
N GLY A 49 -4.62 -23.02 -8.52
CA GLY A 49 -5.92 -23.67 -8.69
C GLY A 49 -7.00 -23.23 -7.70
N LEU A 50 -6.77 -22.13 -6.98
CA LEU A 50 -7.75 -21.53 -6.06
C LEU A 50 -8.86 -20.82 -6.84
N ASN A 51 -10.07 -20.76 -6.28
CA ASN A 51 -11.20 -20.09 -6.92
C ASN A 51 -11.15 -18.57 -6.68
N ARG A 52 -10.92 -17.79 -7.74
CA ARG A 52 -10.86 -16.30 -7.73
C ARG A 52 -12.02 -15.66 -6.97
N ASN A 53 -13.24 -16.17 -7.16
CA ASN A 53 -14.46 -15.59 -6.59
C ASN A 53 -14.58 -15.80 -5.08
N ALA A 54 -13.84 -16.77 -4.52
CA ALA A 54 -13.85 -17.12 -3.11
C ALA A 54 -12.60 -16.60 -2.36
N LEU A 55 -11.74 -15.83 -3.04
CA LEU A 55 -10.55 -15.25 -2.42
C LEU A 55 -10.91 -14.06 -1.52
N LYS A 56 -10.35 -14.07 -0.32
CA LYS A 56 -10.43 -12.97 0.64
C LYS A 56 -9.01 -12.56 1.04
N ILE A 57 -8.79 -11.26 1.14
CA ILE A 57 -7.57 -10.73 1.76
C ILE A 57 -7.68 -10.95 3.27
N GLU A 58 -6.85 -11.84 3.81
CA GLU A 58 -6.81 -12.15 5.23
C GLU A 58 -5.93 -11.13 5.96
N ASN A 59 -4.70 -10.97 5.49
CA ASN A 59 -3.69 -10.16 6.16
C ASN A 59 -2.91 -9.27 5.18
N VAL A 60 -2.68 -8.02 5.58
CA VAL A 60 -1.81 -7.08 4.88
C VAL A 60 -0.82 -6.50 5.90
N VAL A 61 0.47 -6.75 5.67
CA VAL A 61 1.54 -6.32 6.59
C VAL A 61 2.54 -5.47 5.82
N THR A 62 2.84 -4.29 6.36
CA THR A 62 3.84 -3.36 5.79
C THR A 62 5.01 -3.21 6.75
N ASN A 63 6.22 -3.52 6.26
CA ASN A 63 7.46 -3.39 7.02
C ASN A 63 8.37 -2.34 6.39
N GLN A 64 9.12 -1.61 7.22
CA GLN A 64 10.13 -0.69 6.73
C GLN A 64 11.30 -1.47 6.10
N GLY A 65 11.67 -1.10 4.89
CA GLY A 65 12.83 -1.64 4.18
C GLY A 65 14.10 -0.82 4.42
N PRO A 66 15.23 -1.21 3.80
CA PRO A 66 16.48 -0.49 3.93
C PRO A 66 16.37 0.95 3.41
N SER A 67 17.03 1.89 4.09
CA SER A 67 17.15 3.26 3.63
C SER A 67 18.33 3.40 2.66
N ILE A 68 18.09 3.98 1.48
CA ILE A 68 19.11 4.11 0.44
C ILE A 68 19.65 5.53 0.42
N ARG A 69 20.96 5.68 0.62
CA ARG A 69 21.65 6.96 0.49
C ARG A 69 21.80 7.33 -0.97
N THR A 70 21.28 8.49 -1.37
CA THR A 70 21.46 9.01 -2.72
C THR A 70 22.65 9.97 -2.77
N PRO A 71 23.53 9.91 -3.78
CA PRO A 71 24.63 10.86 -3.96
C PRO A 71 24.10 12.21 -4.51
N LYS A 72 23.27 12.90 -3.72
CA LYS A 72 22.72 14.23 -4.07
C LYS A 72 23.44 15.34 -3.30
N ARG A 73 23.29 16.58 -3.80
CA ARG A 73 23.82 17.82 -3.20
C ARG A 73 23.55 17.93 -1.69
N HIS A 74 22.37 17.50 -1.24
CA HIS A 74 22.03 17.42 0.18
C HIS A 74 22.41 16.05 0.75
N ARG A 75 23.67 15.93 1.19
CA ARG A 75 24.17 14.76 1.93
C ARG A 75 23.30 14.54 3.18
N GLY A 76 22.82 13.31 3.38
CA GLY A 76 21.98 12.91 4.52
C GLY A 76 20.50 12.64 4.22
N ARG A 77 19.99 12.97 3.02
CA ARG A 77 18.66 12.52 2.61
C ARG A 77 18.69 11.07 2.16
N GLU A 78 17.96 10.22 2.88
CA GLU A 78 17.80 8.81 2.55
C GLU A 78 16.41 8.55 1.97
N ILE A 79 16.36 7.73 0.91
CA ILE A 79 15.10 7.24 0.36
C ILE A 79 14.66 6.07 1.25
N LYS A 80 13.46 6.17 1.81
CA LYS A 80 12.85 5.08 2.57
C LYS A 80 12.24 4.09 1.60
N SER A 81 12.49 2.81 1.81
CA SER A 81 11.82 1.72 1.12
C SER A 81 10.88 0.97 2.09
N SER A 82 9.99 0.15 1.54
CA SER A 82 9.06 -0.66 2.33
C SER A 82 8.83 -2.01 1.65
N HIS A 83 8.67 -3.05 2.46
CA HIS A 83 8.18 -4.35 2.03
C HIS A 83 6.70 -4.47 2.39
N VAL A 84 5.90 -4.95 1.44
CA VAL A 84 4.47 -5.21 1.65
C VAL A 84 4.24 -6.70 1.46
N LYS A 85 3.58 -7.33 2.43
CA LYS A 85 3.14 -8.72 2.36
C LYS A 85 1.62 -8.74 2.34
N LEU A 86 1.07 -9.52 1.42
CA LEU A 86 -0.36 -9.73 1.26
C LEU A 86 -0.62 -11.24 1.30
N VAL A 87 -1.53 -11.66 2.16
CA VAL A 87 -1.95 -13.05 2.33
C VAL A 87 -3.42 -13.14 1.93
N VAL A 88 -3.71 -14.04 0.99
CA VAL A 88 -5.05 -14.37 0.55
C VAL A 88 -5.44 -15.75 1.05
N GLU A 89 -6.70 -15.90 1.42
CA GLU A 89 -7.30 -17.15 1.88
C GLU A 89 -8.55 -17.41 1.04
N GLN A 90 -8.79 -18.68 0.69
CA GLN A 90 -10.04 -19.08 0.07
C GLN A 90 -11.07 -19.41 1.14
N LYS A 91 -12.26 -18.84 0.99
CA LYS A 91 -13.41 -19.10 1.87
C LYS A 91 -14.34 -20.19 1.34
#